data_AF-A0A523WH14-F1
#
_entry.id   AF-A0A523WH14-F1
#
_cell.length_a   1.000
_cell.length_b   1.000
_cell.length_c   1.000
_cell.angle_alpha   90.00
_cell.angle_beta   90.00
_cell.angle_gamma   90.00
#
_symmetry.space_group_name_H-M   'P 1'
#
loop_
_entity.id
_entity.type
_entity.pdbx_description
1 polymer ?
#
loop_
_entity_poly.entity_id
_entity_poly.type
_entity_poly.pdbx_seq_one_letter_code
_entity_poly.pdbx_strand_id
1 'polypeptide(L)'
;MKVNRYSLSKFHLIMFLVASLALSSEPLFGSFQLEKISVECDGNTTLALIQTDGVAAFEHFKLGDEMFRVVVDLKETVNPAGVGEYGEFPCSNLVSIRTSQFSYEPLVARVVFDFAHEIEWRVEQQGEKLSLSFSTPEEQRFPSITVFQAEAKIETKKQPEPTEIVSTQKETSSGGGAGESEGLSPSPEKLKEKQILRTREKVQYRPRNPRDPFASLIGKEKPGGFVVSGLPRGEDLKLVGIIEEGVEFKALCEDDFGTGYILGEKDRLRDGYVASVEADRAVFIIEQYGWSRRRLLELPASGQ
;
A
#
# COMPACT_ATOMS: atom_id res chain seq x y z
N MET A 1 38.14 -42.52 56.92
CA MET A 1 38.43 -41.18 56.37
C MET A 1 37.12 -40.40 56.34
N LYS A 2 37.05 -39.29 57.08
CA LYS A 2 35.85 -38.43 57.21
C LYS A 2 35.81 -37.46 56.04
N VAL A 3 34.74 -37.48 55.25
CA VAL A 3 34.51 -36.53 54.16
C VAL A 3 33.69 -35.37 54.72
N ASN A 4 34.28 -34.18 54.67
CA ASN A 4 33.74 -32.93 55.18
C ASN A 4 32.58 -32.45 54.30
N ARG A 5 31.43 -32.15 54.91
CA ARG A 5 30.31 -31.45 54.27
C ARG A 5 30.56 -29.94 54.42
N TYR A 6 30.69 -29.23 53.30
CA TYR A 6 30.75 -27.78 53.32
C TYR A 6 29.34 -27.19 53.44
N SER A 7 29.20 -26.42 54.51
CA SER A 7 28.03 -25.67 54.96
C SER A 7 27.76 -24.45 54.08
N LEU A 8 26.47 -24.18 53.85
CA LEU A 8 25.94 -22.90 53.36
C LEU A 8 26.57 -21.72 54.10
N SER A 9 27.07 -20.73 53.35
CA SER A 9 27.35 -19.38 53.84
C SER A 9 26.36 -18.40 53.23
N LYS A 10 25.51 -17.86 54.09
CA LYS A 10 24.56 -16.77 53.86
C LYS A 10 25.30 -15.43 53.65
N PHE A 11 25.74 -15.15 52.44
CA PHE A 11 25.93 -13.76 51.97
C PHE A 11 24.56 -13.26 51.48
N HIS A 12 23.68 -12.74 52.34
CA HIS A 12 23.50 -11.29 52.53
C HIS A 12 24.03 -10.49 51.33
N LEU A 13 23.25 -10.28 50.26
CA LEU A 13 21.98 -9.54 50.18
C LEU A 13 22.13 -8.06 50.55
N ILE A 14 23.21 -7.40 50.12
CA ILE A 14 23.36 -5.93 50.07
C ILE A 14 24.22 -5.60 48.85
N MET A 15 23.82 -4.62 48.03
CA MET A 15 24.38 -4.17 46.72
C MET A 15 23.72 -4.72 45.44
N PHE A 16 22.40 -4.89 45.43
CA PHE A 16 21.58 -4.69 44.23
C PHE A 16 20.44 -3.71 44.59
N LEU A 17 20.84 -2.52 45.03
CA LEU A 17 19.95 -1.37 45.10
C LEU A 17 20.65 -0.20 44.38
N VAL A 18 21.04 -0.46 43.12
CA VAL A 18 20.95 0.61 42.12
C VAL A 18 19.46 0.86 42.03
N ALA A 19 19.02 1.85 42.82
CA ALA A 19 17.71 2.44 42.69
C ALA A 19 17.61 2.93 41.26
N SER A 20 17.04 2.08 40.42
CA SER A 20 16.41 2.42 39.16
C SER A 20 15.26 3.37 39.50
N LEU A 21 15.61 4.61 39.86
CA LEU A 21 14.77 5.77 39.59
C LEU A 21 14.75 5.91 38.07
N ALA A 22 14.12 4.95 37.40
CA ALA A 22 13.51 5.20 36.12
C ALA A 22 12.39 6.16 36.47
N LEU A 23 12.69 7.47 36.43
CA LEU A 23 11.65 8.44 36.13
C LEU A 23 11.03 7.90 34.85
N SER A 24 9.87 7.25 34.98
CA SER A 24 8.98 6.99 33.88
C SER A 24 8.54 8.36 33.42
N SER A 25 9.36 9.01 32.59
CA SER A 25 8.88 10.03 31.69
C SER A 25 7.83 9.32 30.88
N GLU A 26 6.57 9.45 31.28
CA GLU A 26 5.49 9.06 30.40
C GLU A 26 5.74 9.83 29.11
N PRO A 27 5.97 9.12 27.99
CA PRO A 27 6.20 9.79 26.73
C PRO A 27 5.01 10.71 26.52
N LEU A 28 5.29 12.02 26.39
CA LEU A 28 4.30 13.00 25.96
C LEU A 28 3.62 12.41 24.73
N PHE A 29 2.35 12.04 24.88
CA PHE A 29 1.55 11.30 23.90
C PHE A 29 1.61 11.97 22.52
N GLY A 30 2.59 11.57 21.75
CA GLY A 30 2.73 11.84 20.33
C GLY A 30 2.75 10.49 19.63
N SER A 31 1.96 10.37 18.57
CA SER A 31 2.06 9.20 17.70
C SER A 31 3.43 9.19 17.05
N PHE A 32 4.12 8.06 17.08
CA PHE A 32 5.32 7.81 16.28
C PHE A 32 4.94 7.55 14.84
N GLN A 33 5.88 7.72 13.93
CA GLN A 33 5.76 7.41 12.52
C GLN A 33 6.78 6.33 12.15
N LEU A 34 6.32 5.32 11.41
CA LEU A 34 7.21 4.35 10.77
C LEU A 34 8.00 5.05 9.66
N GLU A 35 9.32 5.12 9.78
CA GLU A 35 10.18 5.87 8.86
C GLU A 35 10.88 4.99 7.83
N LYS A 36 11.40 3.84 8.25
CA LYS A 36 12.22 3.00 7.37
C LYS A 36 12.15 1.54 7.75
N ILE A 37 12.13 0.67 6.75
CA ILE A 37 12.41 -0.75 6.90
C ILE A 37 13.51 -1.10 5.91
N SER A 38 14.58 -1.73 6.41
CA SER A 38 15.63 -2.29 5.58
C SER A 38 15.96 -3.71 6.00
N VAL A 39 16.42 -4.51 5.06
CA VAL A 39 16.86 -5.89 5.29
C VAL A 39 18.23 -6.11 4.67
N GLU A 40 19.10 -6.84 5.36
CA GLU A 40 20.38 -7.31 4.86
C GLU A 40 20.59 -8.77 5.26
N CYS A 41 21.47 -9.48 4.56
CA CYS A 41 21.87 -10.82 4.96
C CYS A 41 23.39 -10.90 5.03
N ASP A 42 23.90 -11.24 6.22
CA ASP A 42 25.31 -11.54 6.44
C ASP A 42 25.51 -13.05 6.68
N GLY A 43 25.40 -13.82 5.61
CA GLY A 43 25.70 -15.24 5.58
C GLY A 43 24.63 -16.05 6.30
N ASN A 44 24.79 -16.26 7.61
CA ASN A 44 23.90 -17.13 8.39
C ASN A 44 22.80 -16.35 9.13
N THR A 45 22.70 -15.05 8.91
CA THR A 45 21.74 -14.21 9.61
C THR A 45 21.18 -13.16 8.67
N THR A 46 19.85 -13.15 8.56
CA THR A 46 19.11 -12.06 7.95
C THR A 46 18.79 -11.04 9.03
N LEU A 47 19.18 -9.79 8.83
CA LEU A 47 18.94 -8.68 9.73
C LEU A 47 17.89 -7.77 9.12
N ALA A 48 16.76 -7.59 9.80
CA ALA A 48 15.80 -6.56 9.46
C ALA A 48 15.88 -5.41 10.47
N LEU A 49 15.89 -4.18 9.97
CA LEU A 49 15.91 -2.96 10.75
C LEU A 49 14.60 -2.22 10.49
N ILE A 50 13.84 -1.96 11.55
CA ILE A 50 12.67 -1.10 11.56
C ILE A 50 13.05 0.18 12.31
N GLN A 51 12.84 1.34 11.68
CA GLN A 51 13.12 2.65 12.27
C GLN A 51 11.84 3.48 12.35
N THR A 52 11.65 4.15 13.49
CA THR A 52 10.55 5.08 13.77
C THR A 52 11.10 6.46 14.13
N ASP A 53 10.29 7.51 14.08
CA ASP A 53 10.67 8.90 14.45
C ASP A 53 10.73 9.14 15.98
N GLY A 54 10.68 8.05 16.75
CA GLY A 54 10.75 8.04 18.21
C GLY A 54 10.85 6.61 18.74
N VAL A 55 10.94 6.45 20.07
CA VAL A 55 11.10 5.15 20.71
C VAL A 55 9.74 4.46 20.88
N ALA A 56 9.27 3.81 19.82
CA ALA A 56 8.00 3.11 19.82
C ALA A 56 8.04 1.87 20.73
N ALA A 57 7.00 1.67 21.53
CA ALA A 57 6.77 0.40 22.21
C ALA A 57 6.32 -0.65 21.18
N PHE A 58 6.69 -1.90 21.36
CA PHE A 58 6.37 -2.95 20.39
C PHE A 58 6.03 -4.29 21.05
N GLU A 59 5.29 -5.12 20.30
CA GLU A 59 5.08 -6.53 20.58
C GLU A 59 5.51 -7.34 19.36
N HIS A 60 6.01 -8.55 19.56
CA HIS A 60 6.29 -9.47 18.46
C HIS A 60 5.81 -10.88 18.77
N PHE A 61 5.32 -11.59 17.77
CA PHE A 61 4.80 -12.95 17.92
C PHE A 61 4.84 -13.69 16.58
N LYS A 62 4.69 -15.01 16.64
CA LYS A 62 4.56 -15.85 15.46
C LYS A 62 3.10 -16.07 15.07
N LEU A 63 2.84 -16.19 13.77
CA LEU A 63 1.52 -16.50 13.22
C LEU A 63 1.64 -17.55 12.11
N GLY A 64 0.67 -18.46 12.05
CA GLY A 64 0.46 -19.39 10.95
C GLY A 64 1.06 -20.79 11.16
N ASP A 65 0.28 -21.81 10.78
CA ASP A 65 0.72 -23.21 10.75
C ASP A 65 1.27 -23.60 9.35
N GLU A 66 0.77 -22.96 8.28
CA GLU A 66 1.13 -23.26 6.87
C GLU A 66 2.27 -22.38 6.32
N MET A 67 2.34 -21.11 6.74
CA MET A 67 3.45 -20.21 6.42
C MET A 67 3.91 -19.55 7.71
N PHE A 68 5.22 -19.59 7.97
CA PHE A 68 5.78 -19.03 9.18
C PHE A 68 5.86 -17.52 9.06
N ARG A 69 5.15 -16.80 9.93
CA ARG A 69 5.14 -15.33 9.93
C ARG A 69 5.64 -14.81 11.25
N VAL A 70 6.57 -13.86 11.20
CA VAL A 70 6.95 -13.05 12.36
C VAL A 70 6.26 -11.71 12.24
N VAL A 71 5.40 -11.41 13.22
CA VAL A 71 4.63 -10.18 13.29
C VAL A 71 5.25 -9.25 14.32
N VAL A 72 5.37 -7.98 13.98
CA VAL A 72 5.80 -6.89 14.87
C VAL A 72 4.73 -5.82 14.87
N ASP A 73 4.13 -5.59 16.04
CA ASP A 73 3.14 -4.54 16.27
C ASP A 73 3.80 -3.36 16.99
N LEU A 74 3.93 -2.23 16.31
CA LEU A 74 4.43 -0.98 16.85
C LEU A 74 3.27 -0.17 17.43
N LYS A 75 3.25 0.02 18.75
CA LYS A 75 2.20 0.74 19.47
C LYS A 75 2.37 2.25 19.31
N GLU A 76 1.27 2.97 19.36
CA GLU A 76 1.20 4.42 19.15
C GLU A 76 1.93 4.86 17.89
N THR A 77 1.92 4.03 16.83
CA THR A 77 2.69 4.26 15.60
C THR A 77 1.78 4.32 14.38
N VAL A 78 2.03 5.29 13.51
CA VAL A 78 1.38 5.48 12.22
C VAL A 78 2.23 4.91 11.10
N ASN A 79 1.62 4.12 10.21
CA ASN A 79 2.22 3.72 8.94
C ASN A 79 1.81 4.71 7.83
N PRO A 80 2.69 5.62 7.38
CA PRO A 80 2.33 6.65 6.41
C PRO A 80 2.08 6.09 4.99
N ALA A 81 2.58 4.90 4.66
CA ALA A 81 2.33 4.27 3.35
C ALA A 81 1.03 3.46 3.29
N GLY A 82 0.29 3.33 4.40
CA GLY A 82 -0.90 2.49 4.44
C GLY A 82 -0.53 1.01 4.34
N VAL A 83 -0.94 0.32 3.27
CA VAL A 83 -0.65 -1.11 3.06
C VAL A 83 0.47 -1.27 2.04
N GLY A 84 1.55 -1.95 2.43
CA GLY A 84 2.67 -2.28 1.55
C GLY A 84 2.99 -3.76 1.57
N GLU A 85 3.39 -4.30 0.42
CA GLU A 85 3.94 -5.65 0.28
C GLU A 85 5.20 -5.59 -0.59
N TYR A 86 6.30 -6.08 -0.03
CA TYR A 86 7.64 -6.05 -0.61
C TYR A 86 8.13 -7.48 -0.73
N GLY A 87 8.36 -7.95 -1.95
CA GLY A 87 8.86 -9.29 -2.25
C GLY A 87 10.18 -9.25 -3.00
N GLU A 88 10.63 -10.43 -3.46
CA GLU A 88 11.84 -10.62 -4.27
C GLU A 88 13.15 -10.31 -3.54
N PHE A 89 13.39 -11.00 -2.43
CA PHE A 89 14.66 -10.93 -1.74
C PHE A 89 15.69 -11.88 -2.37
N PRO A 90 17.00 -11.54 -2.37
CA PRO A 90 18.05 -12.47 -2.80
C PRO A 90 18.21 -13.69 -1.90
N CYS A 91 17.45 -13.78 -0.79
CA CYS A 91 17.43 -14.93 0.10
C CYS A 91 16.19 -15.79 -0.14
N SER A 92 16.37 -17.10 0.00
CA SER A 92 15.32 -18.09 -0.25
C SER A 92 14.28 -18.18 0.88
N ASN A 93 14.70 -17.88 2.11
CA ASN A 93 13.87 -18.04 3.29
C ASN A 93 12.90 -16.88 3.51
N LEU A 94 13.27 -15.62 3.25
CA LEU A 94 12.39 -14.46 3.40
C LEU A 94 11.59 -14.27 2.11
N VAL A 95 10.29 -14.57 2.16
CA VAL A 95 9.39 -14.53 1.01
C VAL A 95 8.92 -13.11 0.73
N SER A 96 8.38 -12.45 1.75
CA SER A 96 7.89 -11.08 1.65
C SER A 96 7.94 -10.34 2.99
N ILE A 97 7.94 -9.01 2.92
CA ILE A 97 7.71 -8.12 4.05
C ILE A 97 6.42 -7.35 3.77
N ARG A 98 5.47 -7.38 4.70
CA ARG A 98 4.21 -6.66 4.61
C ARG A 98 4.11 -5.61 5.69
N THR A 99 3.48 -4.49 5.37
CA THR A 99 3.22 -3.41 6.32
C THR A 99 1.77 -2.98 6.22
N SER A 100 1.16 -2.61 7.34
CA SER A 100 -0.19 -2.04 7.37
C SER A 100 -0.41 -1.16 8.60
N GLN A 101 -1.38 -0.26 8.54
CA GLN A 101 -1.99 0.29 9.75
C GLN A 101 -2.99 -0.77 10.27
N PHE A 102 -2.63 -1.50 11.31
CA PHE A 102 -3.44 -2.59 11.85
C PHE A 102 -4.63 -2.09 12.69
N SER A 103 -4.44 -1.01 13.44
CA SER A 103 -5.49 -0.37 14.24
C SER A 103 -5.30 1.15 14.27
N TYR A 104 -6.39 1.90 14.35
CA TYR A 104 -6.38 3.35 14.52
C TYR A 104 -6.70 3.78 15.96
N GLU A 105 -7.38 2.93 16.74
CA GLU A 105 -7.74 3.18 18.14
C GLU A 105 -7.51 1.89 18.96
N PRO A 106 -6.34 1.71 19.59
CA PRO A 106 -5.15 2.58 19.55
C PRO A 106 -4.42 2.51 18.21
N LEU A 107 -3.51 3.47 17.95
CA LEU A 107 -2.66 3.46 16.76
C LEU A 107 -1.68 2.29 16.83
N VAL A 108 -1.78 1.35 15.87
CA VAL A 108 -0.85 0.23 15.75
C VAL A 108 -0.42 0.06 14.30
N ALA A 109 0.86 0.29 14.02
CA ALA A 109 1.47 -0.09 12.76
C ALA A 109 2.00 -1.52 12.86
N ARG A 110 1.68 -2.36 11.87
CA ARG A 110 2.11 -3.76 11.84
C ARG A 110 3.10 -3.99 10.72
N VAL A 111 4.20 -4.67 11.04
CA VAL A 111 5.17 -5.21 10.08
C VAL A 111 5.13 -6.74 10.18
N VAL A 112 5.01 -7.42 9.05
CA VAL A 112 4.97 -8.88 8.98
C VAL A 112 6.09 -9.35 8.07
N PHE A 113 6.91 -10.27 8.57
CA PHE A 113 7.94 -10.97 7.82
C PHE A 113 7.45 -12.38 7.52
N ASP A 114 7.25 -12.70 6.24
CA ASP A 114 6.82 -14.01 5.78
C ASP A 114 8.04 -14.86 5.41
N PHE A 115 8.14 -16.04 6.02
CA PHE A 115 9.20 -17.00 5.75
C PHE A 115 8.67 -18.29 5.13
N ALA A 116 9.50 -18.90 4.28
CA ALA A 116 9.19 -20.19 3.65
C ALA A 116 9.11 -21.34 4.68
N HIS A 117 9.87 -21.24 5.77
CA HIS A 117 9.99 -22.25 6.82
C HIS A 117 10.05 -21.60 8.21
N GLU A 118 9.86 -22.40 9.27
CA GLU A 118 10.03 -21.93 10.64
C GLU A 118 11.48 -21.52 10.90
N ILE A 119 11.66 -20.36 11.54
CA ILE A 119 12.96 -19.75 11.81
C ILE A 119 13.04 -19.20 13.22
N GLU A 120 14.20 -19.36 13.86
CA GLU A 120 14.49 -18.70 15.13
C GLU A 120 14.81 -17.22 14.91
N TRP A 121 14.28 -16.35 15.77
CA TRP A 121 14.54 -14.92 15.70
C TRP A 121 14.82 -14.30 17.08
N ARG A 122 15.53 -13.17 17.05
CA ARG A 122 15.76 -12.30 18.21
C ARG A 122 15.42 -10.87 17.87
N VAL A 123 14.98 -10.12 18.86
CA VAL A 123 14.60 -8.71 18.70
C VAL A 123 15.38 -7.87 19.72
N GLU A 124 16.00 -6.80 19.25
CA GLU A 124 16.74 -5.85 20.08
C GLU A 124 16.35 -4.42 19.70
N GLN A 125 16.09 -3.56 20.69
CA GLN A 125 15.78 -2.14 20.47
C GLN A 125 16.92 -1.26 20.98
N GLN A 126 17.35 -0.31 20.15
CA GLN A 126 18.34 0.71 20.48
C GLN A 126 17.81 2.09 20.08
N GLY A 127 17.16 2.77 21.02
CA GLY A 127 16.46 4.02 20.76
C GLY A 127 15.33 3.84 19.74
N GLU A 128 15.41 4.56 18.64
CA GLU A 128 14.42 4.61 17.55
C GLU A 128 14.52 3.44 16.56
N LYS A 129 15.47 2.52 16.80
CA LYS A 129 15.78 1.41 15.92
C LYS A 129 15.44 0.09 16.58
N LEU A 130 14.66 -0.71 15.88
CA LEU A 130 14.30 -2.07 16.24
C LEU A 130 14.96 -3.04 15.24
N SER A 131 15.89 -3.84 15.75
CA SER A 131 16.64 -4.83 14.98
C SER A 131 16.07 -6.22 15.21
N LEU A 132 15.74 -6.93 14.14
CA LEU A 132 15.34 -8.33 14.15
C LEU A 132 16.41 -9.17 13.47
N SER A 133 16.90 -10.19 14.18
CA SER A 133 17.92 -11.11 13.69
C SER A 133 17.29 -12.49 13.50
N PHE A 134 17.26 -12.98 12.26
CA PHE A 134 16.70 -14.28 11.87
C PHE A 134 17.82 -15.26 11.52
N SER A 135 17.81 -16.46 12.10
CA SER A 135 18.84 -17.48 11.83
C SER A 135 18.59 -18.18 10.49
N THR A 136 19.21 -17.65 9.42
CA THR A 136 19.07 -18.14 8.05
C THR A 136 20.39 -18.77 7.57
N PRO A 137 20.73 -20.01 7.95
CA PRO A 137 21.97 -20.64 7.52
C PRO A 137 21.99 -20.85 6.01
N GLU A 138 23.19 -20.79 5.41
CA GLU A 138 23.42 -21.09 3.99
C GLU A 138 22.77 -20.11 2.99
N GLU A 139 22.34 -18.92 3.43
CA GLU A 139 21.80 -17.89 2.55
C GLU A 139 22.89 -17.12 1.79
N GLN A 140 22.54 -16.66 0.58
CA GLN A 140 23.40 -15.77 -0.17
C GLN A 140 23.46 -14.39 0.51
N ARG A 141 24.68 -13.92 0.78
CA ARG A 141 24.89 -12.54 1.27
C ARG A 141 24.35 -11.52 0.29
N PHE A 142 23.66 -10.51 0.81
CA PHE A 142 23.26 -9.35 0.03
C PHE A 142 23.36 -8.07 0.87
N PRO A 143 23.69 -6.93 0.23
CA PRO A 143 23.82 -5.66 0.93
C PRO A 143 22.47 -5.18 1.45
N SER A 144 22.46 -4.20 2.37
CA SER A 144 21.23 -3.61 2.89
C SER A 144 20.33 -3.07 1.77
N ILE A 145 19.12 -3.63 1.68
CA ILE A 145 18.03 -3.21 0.80
C ILE A 145 17.02 -2.45 1.66
N THR A 146 16.72 -1.21 1.29
CA THR A 146 15.62 -0.45 1.91
C THR A 146 14.33 -0.80 1.19
N VAL A 147 13.39 -1.46 1.89
CA VAL A 147 12.10 -1.90 1.32
C VAL A 147 11.01 -0.85 1.52
N PHE A 148 11.11 -0.08 2.61
CA PHE A 148 10.19 0.99 2.92
C PHE A 148 10.98 2.19 3.40
N GLN A 149 10.59 3.37 2.91
CA GLN A 149 11.07 4.65 3.40
C GLN A 149 9.93 5.65 3.31
N ALA A 150 9.54 6.22 4.45
CA ALA A 150 8.61 7.34 4.49
C ALA A 150 9.21 8.52 3.74
N GLU A 151 8.39 9.23 2.98
CA GLU A 151 8.80 10.51 2.40
C GLU A 151 9.19 11.44 3.55
N ALA A 152 10.38 12.03 3.45
CA ALA A 152 10.88 12.93 4.47
C ALA A 152 9.82 14.01 4.72
N LYS A 153 9.39 14.14 5.98
CA LYS A 153 8.48 15.19 6.40
C LYS A 153 9.15 16.51 6.04
N ILE A 154 8.70 17.15 4.96
CA ILE A 154 9.21 18.46 4.56
C ILE A 154 8.89 19.35 5.74
N GLU A 155 9.89 19.66 6.56
CA GLU A 155 9.77 20.63 7.64
C GLU A 155 9.30 21.91 6.96
N THR A 156 7.99 22.16 7.09
CA THR A 156 7.39 23.40 6.66
C THR A 156 8.02 24.44 7.59
N LYS A 157 9.12 25.04 7.14
CA LYS A 157 9.73 26.20 7.80
C LYS A 157 8.56 27.11 8.14
N LYS A 158 8.32 27.30 9.44
CA LYS A 158 7.29 28.20 9.96
C LYS A 158 7.34 29.47 9.13
N GLN A 159 6.37 29.61 8.23
CA GLN A 159 6.16 30.85 7.51
C GLN A 159 5.94 31.90 8.61
N PRO A 160 6.72 33.00 8.63
CA PRO A 160 6.58 34.00 9.67
C PRO A 160 5.11 34.43 9.73
N GLU A 161 4.57 34.45 10.95
CA GLU A 161 3.18 34.82 11.22
C GLU A 161 2.81 36.06 10.40
N PRO A 162 1.68 36.04 9.65
CA PRO A 162 1.21 37.23 8.98
C PRO A 162 0.94 38.30 10.03
N THR A 163 1.73 39.38 9.99
CA THR A 163 1.48 40.59 10.76
C THR A 163 0.01 40.99 10.57
N GLU A 164 -0.74 41.07 11.66
CA GLU A 164 -2.13 41.52 11.68
C GLU A 164 -2.27 42.86 10.96
N ILE A 165 -2.91 42.86 9.79
CA ILE A 165 -3.38 44.09 9.15
C ILE A 165 -4.82 44.30 9.59
N VAL A 166 -4.97 45.15 10.60
CA VAL A 166 -6.24 45.79 10.96
C VAL A 166 -6.70 46.63 9.77
N SER A 167 -7.85 46.32 9.16
CA SER A 167 -8.62 47.32 8.41
C SER A 167 -10.09 46.96 8.24
N THR A 168 -10.91 47.69 9.00
CA THR A 168 -12.09 48.45 8.57
C THR A 168 -13.29 47.70 7.98
N GLN A 169 -14.28 47.50 8.86
CA GLN A 169 -15.69 47.32 8.52
C GLN A 169 -16.22 48.55 7.76
N LYS A 170 -16.93 48.30 6.66
CA LYS A 170 -17.87 49.25 6.06
C LYS A 170 -19.20 48.55 5.81
N GLU A 171 -20.21 49.00 6.54
CA GLU A 171 -21.62 48.71 6.35
C GLU A 171 -22.09 49.12 4.94
N THR A 172 -23.07 48.43 4.36
CA THR A 172 -24.48 48.90 4.17
C THR A 172 -25.21 48.10 3.08
N SER A 173 -26.54 47.99 3.28
CA SER A 173 -27.67 47.83 2.35
C SER A 173 -28.11 46.43 1.85
N SER A 174 -29.14 45.92 2.54
CA SER A 174 -30.55 45.79 2.07
C SER A 174 -30.88 45.47 0.61
N GLY A 175 -31.68 44.42 0.43
CA GLY A 175 -32.60 44.19 -0.70
C GLY A 175 -32.78 42.67 -0.91
N GLY A 176 -33.91 42.01 -0.64
CA GLY A 176 -35.30 42.44 -0.74
C GLY A 176 -35.80 42.16 -2.16
N GLY A 177 -36.22 40.92 -2.44
CA GLY A 177 -36.70 40.53 -3.77
C GLY A 177 -37.26 39.11 -3.82
N ALA A 178 -38.47 38.93 -3.30
CA ALA A 178 -39.33 37.80 -3.60
C ALA A 178 -39.90 37.98 -5.01
N GLY A 179 -39.71 36.98 -5.87
CA GLY A 179 -40.27 36.93 -7.22
C GLY A 179 -40.87 35.56 -7.46
N GLU A 180 -42.17 35.43 -7.21
CA GLU A 180 -43.04 34.43 -7.81
C GLU A 180 -43.01 34.60 -9.33
N SER A 181 -42.78 33.49 -10.03
CA SER A 181 -43.09 33.37 -11.46
C SER A 181 -43.71 32.00 -11.69
N GLU A 182 -45.02 31.94 -11.54
CA GLU A 182 -45.87 30.99 -12.24
C GLU A 182 -45.69 31.18 -13.75
N GLY A 183 -45.62 30.09 -14.51
CA GLY A 183 -45.76 30.21 -15.97
C GLY A 183 -45.20 29.08 -16.81
N LEU A 184 -46.08 28.13 -17.11
CA LEU A 184 -46.21 27.50 -18.44
C LEU A 184 -45.22 26.40 -18.84
N SER A 185 -45.71 25.19 -18.59
CA SER A 185 -45.50 23.95 -19.34
C SER A 185 -45.51 24.11 -20.87
N PRO A 186 -44.51 23.51 -21.56
CA PRO A 186 -44.73 22.87 -22.85
C PRO A 186 -44.36 21.38 -22.80
N SER A 187 -45.40 20.54 -22.87
CA SER A 187 -45.59 19.41 -23.78
C SER A 187 -44.37 18.56 -24.21
N PRO A 188 -44.42 17.22 -24.05
CA PRO A 188 -43.32 16.33 -24.40
C PRO A 188 -43.26 16.07 -25.91
N GLU A 189 -42.42 16.83 -26.62
CA GLU A 189 -42.05 16.46 -27.99
C GLU A 189 -41.09 15.27 -27.97
N LYS A 190 -41.62 14.14 -28.42
CA LYS A 190 -40.90 12.89 -28.72
C LYS A 190 -39.84 13.13 -29.79
N LEU A 191 -38.61 13.46 -29.37
CA LEU A 191 -37.43 13.29 -30.20
C LEU A 191 -37.13 11.79 -30.29
N LYS A 192 -37.60 11.18 -31.38
CA LYS A 192 -37.11 9.87 -31.84
C LYS A 192 -35.67 10.06 -32.32
N GLU A 193 -34.72 9.98 -31.40
CA GLU A 193 -33.30 9.87 -31.71
C GLU A 193 -33.07 8.50 -32.36
N LYS A 194 -33.14 8.48 -33.69
CA LYS A 194 -32.78 7.33 -34.50
C LYS A 194 -31.26 7.30 -34.51
N GLN A 195 -30.64 6.71 -33.48
CA GLN A 195 -29.22 6.40 -33.48
C GLN A 195 -28.95 5.49 -34.69
N ILE A 196 -28.37 6.07 -35.74
CA ILE A 196 -27.86 5.33 -36.88
C ILE A 196 -26.54 4.70 -36.41
N LEU A 197 -26.65 3.63 -35.61
CA LEU A 197 -25.54 2.73 -35.37
C LEU A 197 -25.21 2.13 -36.74
N ARG A 198 -24.13 2.60 -37.35
CA ARG A 198 -23.60 2.00 -38.58
C ARG A 198 -23.27 0.55 -38.24
N THR A 199 -24.06 -0.39 -38.78
CA THR A 199 -23.79 -1.81 -38.68
C THR A 199 -22.40 -2.07 -39.24
N ARG A 200 -21.41 -2.31 -38.36
CA ARG A 200 -20.07 -2.70 -38.79
C ARG A 200 -20.13 -4.14 -39.27
N GLU A 201 -19.48 -4.40 -40.40
CA GLU A 201 -19.38 -5.74 -40.95
C GLU A 201 -18.57 -6.62 -39.98
N LYS A 202 -19.14 -7.75 -39.55
CA LYS A 202 -18.46 -8.73 -38.72
C LYS A 202 -17.49 -9.51 -39.59
N VAL A 203 -16.19 -9.21 -39.50
CA VAL A 203 -15.16 -9.98 -40.19
C VAL A 203 -14.82 -11.21 -39.36
N GLN A 204 -15.07 -12.40 -39.91
CA GLN A 204 -14.68 -13.66 -39.27
C GLN A 204 -13.26 -14.05 -39.72
N TYR A 205 -12.32 -14.04 -38.78
CA TYR A 205 -10.94 -14.39 -39.05
C TYR A 205 -10.75 -15.92 -39.10
N ARG A 206 -10.07 -16.42 -40.14
CA ARG A 206 -9.62 -17.81 -40.26
C ARG A 206 -8.14 -17.83 -40.63
N PRO A 207 -7.23 -18.23 -39.72
CA PRO A 207 -5.81 -18.26 -40.03
C PRO A 207 -5.57 -19.28 -41.14
N ARG A 208 -4.89 -18.84 -42.21
CA ARG A 208 -4.52 -19.71 -43.35
C ARG A 208 -3.21 -20.48 -43.10
N ASN A 209 -2.49 -20.14 -42.03
CA ASN A 209 -1.18 -20.66 -41.66
C ASN A 209 -1.27 -21.35 -40.28
N PRO A 210 -0.45 -22.38 -39.96
CA PRO A 210 -0.50 -23.09 -38.67
C PRO A 210 -0.18 -22.21 -37.47
N ARG A 211 0.57 -21.11 -37.69
CA ARG A 211 0.90 -20.13 -36.67
C ARG A 211 -0.02 -18.94 -36.86
N ASP A 212 -1.01 -18.83 -35.99
CA ASP A 212 -1.94 -17.71 -36.00
C ASP A 212 -1.19 -16.44 -35.54
N PRO A 213 -1.07 -15.39 -36.38
CA PRO A 213 -0.45 -14.11 -36.00
C PRO A 213 -1.14 -13.43 -34.81
N PHE A 214 -2.36 -13.84 -34.44
CA PHE A 214 -3.07 -13.35 -33.26
C PHE A 214 -3.10 -14.36 -32.10
N ALA A 215 -2.58 -15.58 -32.27
CA ALA A 215 -2.37 -16.47 -31.14
C ALA A 215 -1.23 -15.92 -30.28
N SER A 216 -1.49 -15.75 -28.98
CA SER A 216 -0.50 -15.28 -28.02
C SER A 216 0.79 -16.10 -28.14
N LEU A 217 1.90 -15.42 -28.41
CA LEU A 217 3.24 -16.02 -28.41
C LEU A 217 3.67 -16.49 -27.02
N ILE A 218 2.88 -16.18 -25.98
CA ILE A 218 3.05 -16.52 -24.57
C ILE A 218 2.57 -17.97 -24.32
N GLY A 219 3.01 -18.89 -25.16
CA GLY A 219 2.67 -20.30 -25.12
C GLY A 219 3.91 -21.17 -25.02
N LYS A 220 4.19 -21.65 -23.79
CA LYS A 220 5.07 -22.80 -23.43
C LYS A 220 6.58 -22.59 -23.30
N GLU A 221 7.10 -21.37 -23.32
CA GLU A 221 8.47 -21.11 -22.85
C GLU A 221 8.40 -20.40 -21.49
N LYS A 222 9.19 -20.90 -20.53
CA LYS A 222 9.24 -20.42 -19.13
C LYS A 222 9.37 -18.90 -19.11
N PRO A 223 8.61 -18.17 -18.26
CA PRO A 223 8.58 -16.72 -18.27
C PRO A 223 9.88 -16.15 -17.68
N GLY A 224 10.89 -16.01 -18.51
CA GLY A 224 12.00 -15.09 -18.28
C GLY A 224 11.61 -13.72 -18.81
N GLY A 225 10.88 -12.94 -18.01
CA GLY A 225 10.69 -11.50 -18.26
C GLY A 225 9.46 -11.11 -19.08
N PHE A 226 8.25 -11.40 -18.59
CA PHE A 226 7.07 -10.51 -18.70
C PHE A 226 5.91 -11.12 -17.90
N VAL A 227 6.10 -11.22 -16.58
CA VAL A 227 4.97 -11.39 -15.66
C VAL A 227 5.18 -10.35 -14.59
N VAL A 228 4.73 -9.12 -14.86
CA VAL A 228 4.49 -8.15 -13.79
C VAL A 228 3.26 -8.69 -13.05
N SER A 229 3.49 -9.56 -12.06
CA SER A 229 2.47 -10.24 -11.26
C SER A 229 1.74 -9.31 -10.28
N GLY A 230 1.71 -8.01 -10.54
CA GLY A 230 1.08 -7.00 -9.70
C GLY A 230 -0.24 -6.52 -10.28
N LEU A 231 -1.21 -6.23 -9.40
CA LEU A 231 -2.38 -5.44 -9.78
C LEU A 231 -1.93 -4.07 -10.31
N PRO A 232 -2.53 -3.56 -11.41
CA PRO A 232 -2.18 -2.24 -11.93
C PRO A 232 -2.56 -1.15 -10.93
N ARG A 233 -1.83 -0.02 -10.99
CA ARG A 233 -2.24 1.22 -10.32
C ARG A 233 -3.22 1.97 -11.20
N GLY A 234 -4.42 2.22 -10.69
CA GLY A 234 -5.50 2.86 -11.43
C GLY A 234 -5.19 4.30 -11.84
N GLU A 235 -4.19 4.96 -11.26
CA GLU A 235 -3.71 6.30 -11.66
C GLU A 235 -2.81 6.31 -12.90
N ASP A 236 -2.11 5.21 -13.14
CA ASP A 236 -1.14 5.11 -14.23
C ASP A 236 -1.78 4.52 -15.49
N LEU A 237 -3.01 4.01 -15.36
CA LEU A 237 -3.75 3.42 -16.47
C LEU A 237 -4.25 4.47 -17.47
N LYS A 238 -4.12 4.13 -18.75
CA LYS A 238 -4.73 4.79 -19.91
C LYS A 238 -5.70 3.83 -20.57
N LEU A 239 -6.89 4.30 -20.93
CA LEU A 239 -7.87 3.48 -21.65
C LEU A 239 -7.52 3.48 -23.14
N VAL A 240 -7.17 2.30 -23.66
CA VAL A 240 -6.78 2.12 -25.07
C VAL A 240 -7.87 1.46 -25.91
N GLY A 241 -8.77 0.71 -25.28
CA GLY A 241 -9.85 0.01 -25.98
C GLY A 241 -10.96 -0.42 -25.04
N ILE A 242 -12.10 -0.81 -25.62
CA ILE A 242 -13.18 -1.50 -24.91
C ILE A 242 -13.56 -2.74 -25.70
N ILE A 243 -13.69 -3.86 -25.00
CA ILE A 243 -14.05 -5.17 -25.54
C ILE A 243 -15.50 -5.43 -25.14
N GLU A 244 -16.36 -5.73 -26.12
CA GLU A 244 -17.74 -6.13 -25.91
C GLU A 244 -17.81 -7.66 -25.85
N GLU A 245 -18.19 -8.22 -24.70
CA GLU A 245 -18.36 -9.65 -24.47
C GLU A 245 -19.82 -9.95 -24.11
N GLY A 246 -20.66 -10.06 -25.14
CA GLY A 246 -22.09 -10.31 -24.97
C GLY A 246 -22.82 -9.07 -24.48
N VAL A 247 -23.15 -9.03 -23.18
CA VAL A 247 -23.85 -7.88 -22.54
C VAL A 247 -22.89 -7.08 -21.65
N GLU A 248 -21.67 -7.58 -21.45
CA GLU A 248 -20.66 -6.99 -20.59
C GLU A 248 -19.60 -6.26 -21.42
N PHE A 249 -19.02 -5.22 -20.83
CA PHE A 249 -17.87 -4.51 -21.39
C PHE A 249 -16.64 -4.75 -20.53
N LYS A 250 -15.48 -4.87 -21.18
CA LYS A 250 -14.17 -4.92 -20.53
C LYS A 250 -13.29 -3.80 -21.05
N ALA A 251 -12.63 -3.10 -20.13
CA ALA A 251 -11.68 -2.04 -20.44
C ALA A 251 -10.34 -2.68 -20.82
N LEU A 252 -9.80 -2.31 -21.99
CA LEU A 252 -8.42 -2.57 -22.35
C LEU A 252 -7.61 -1.34 -21.95
N CYS A 253 -6.74 -1.51 -20.97
CA CYS A 253 -5.92 -0.44 -20.42
C CYS A 253 -4.42 -0.71 -20.64
N GLU A 254 -3.63 0.35 -20.64
CA GLU A 254 -2.17 0.31 -20.74
C GLU A 254 -1.60 1.21 -19.64
N ASP A 255 -0.58 0.75 -18.91
CA ASP A 255 0.15 1.60 -17.95
C ASP A 255 1.22 2.46 -18.63
N ASP A 256 1.96 3.27 -17.87
CA ASP A 256 3.05 4.09 -18.40
C ASP A 256 4.27 3.27 -18.89
N PHE A 257 4.33 1.97 -18.59
CA PHE A 257 5.39 1.06 -19.03
C PHE A 257 5.02 0.28 -20.30
N GLY A 258 3.80 0.48 -20.82
CA GLY A 258 3.29 -0.25 -21.97
C GLY A 258 2.72 -1.64 -21.64
N THR A 259 2.48 -1.93 -20.37
CA THR A 259 1.86 -3.18 -19.93
C THR A 259 0.35 -3.11 -20.15
N GLY A 260 -0.18 -4.05 -20.93
CA GLY A 260 -1.61 -4.13 -21.22
C GLY A 260 -2.39 -4.90 -20.16
N TYR A 261 -3.58 -4.41 -19.82
CA TYR A 261 -4.51 -5.00 -18.86
C TYR A 261 -5.92 -5.10 -19.48
N ILE A 262 -6.65 -6.17 -19.16
CA ILE A 262 -8.07 -6.31 -19.48
C ILE A 262 -8.82 -6.33 -18.15
N LEU A 263 -9.67 -5.33 -17.92
CA LEU A 263 -10.33 -5.12 -16.64
C LEU A 263 -11.86 -5.10 -16.83
N GLY A 264 -12.57 -5.90 -16.05
CA GLY A 264 -14.03 -5.89 -15.94
C GLY A 264 -14.51 -5.10 -14.71
N GLU A 265 -15.82 -4.94 -14.60
CA GLU A 265 -16.42 -4.33 -13.40
C GLU A 265 -16.04 -5.11 -12.14
N LYS A 266 -15.74 -4.38 -11.06
CA LYS A 266 -15.31 -4.89 -9.74
C LYS A 266 -13.92 -5.50 -9.69
N ASP A 267 -13.17 -5.49 -10.80
CA ASP A 267 -11.77 -5.91 -10.76
C ASP A 267 -10.94 -5.01 -9.84
N ARG A 268 -10.03 -5.64 -9.11
CA ARG A 268 -9.18 -4.97 -8.12
C ARG A 268 -8.00 -4.29 -8.81
N LEU A 269 -7.66 -3.10 -8.31
CA LEU A 269 -6.45 -2.37 -8.60
C LEU A 269 -5.59 -2.34 -7.33
N ARG A 270 -4.33 -1.94 -7.47
CA ARG A 270 -3.42 -1.77 -6.33
C ARG A 270 -3.92 -0.70 -5.35
N ASP A 271 -4.59 0.29 -5.88
CA ASP A 271 -5.05 1.53 -5.23
C ASP A 271 -6.56 1.73 -5.46
N GLY A 272 -7.35 0.67 -5.68
CA GLY A 272 -8.77 0.84 -5.98
C GLY A 272 -9.47 -0.35 -6.64
N TYR A 273 -10.50 -0.05 -7.42
CA TYR A 273 -11.23 -1.02 -8.24
C TYR A 273 -11.94 -0.36 -9.42
N VAL A 274 -12.36 -1.18 -10.39
CA VAL A 274 -13.18 -0.74 -11.53
C VAL A 274 -14.63 -0.65 -11.10
N ALA A 275 -15.21 0.55 -11.13
CA ALA A 275 -16.61 0.78 -10.76
C ALA A 275 -17.57 0.34 -11.86
N SER A 276 -17.31 0.73 -13.10
CA SER A 276 -18.12 0.37 -14.27
C SER A 276 -17.32 0.48 -15.56
N VAL A 277 -17.73 -0.29 -16.58
CA VAL A 277 -17.19 -0.20 -17.94
C VAL A 277 -18.37 -0.01 -18.89
N GLU A 278 -18.34 1.06 -19.68
CA GLU A 278 -19.36 1.41 -20.66
C GLU A 278 -18.82 1.24 -22.09
N ALA A 279 -19.56 1.66 -23.12
CA ALA A 279 -19.15 1.47 -24.51
C ALA A 279 -18.00 2.39 -24.96
N ASP A 280 -17.80 3.53 -24.30
CA ASP A 280 -16.83 4.57 -24.66
C ASP A 280 -15.94 5.03 -23.50
N ARG A 281 -16.16 4.53 -22.28
CA ARG A 281 -15.43 4.95 -21.08
C ARG A 281 -15.36 3.88 -20.01
N ALA A 282 -14.40 4.02 -19.11
CA ALA A 282 -14.25 3.20 -17.91
C ALA A 282 -14.15 4.09 -16.67
N VAL A 283 -14.80 3.68 -15.59
CA VAL A 283 -14.85 4.39 -14.32
C VAL A 283 -14.10 3.60 -13.27
N PHE A 284 -13.13 4.25 -12.63
CA PHE A 284 -12.30 3.69 -11.57
C PHE A 284 -12.59 4.43 -10.27
N ILE A 285 -12.62 3.69 -9.16
CA ILE A 285 -12.59 4.25 -7.81
C ILE A 285 -11.19 4.04 -7.28
N ILE A 286 -10.47 5.15 -7.07
CA ILE A 286 -9.11 5.15 -6.53
C ILE A 286 -9.18 5.51 -5.05
N GLU A 287 -8.59 4.68 -4.20
CA GLU A 287 -8.52 4.80 -2.75
C GLU A 287 -7.07 5.13 -2.35
N GLN A 288 -6.84 6.36 -1.89
CA GLN A 288 -5.53 6.81 -1.43
C GLN A 288 -5.67 7.63 -0.16
N TYR A 289 -4.82 7.35 0.83
CA TYR A 289 -4.77 8.05 2.11
C TYR A 289 -6.11 8.08 2.87
N GLY A 290 -6.98 7.08 2.66
CA GLY A 290 -8.32 7.00 3.27
C GLY A 290 -9.39 7.82 2.54
N TRP A 291 -9.07 8.42 1.40
CA TRP A 291 -10.02 9.16 0.55
C TRP A 291 -10.28 8.38 -0.73
N SER A 292 -11.53 8.38 -1.19
CA SER A 292 -11.93 7.76 -2.45
C SER A 292 -12.21 8.84 -3.50
N ARG A 293 -11.64 8.70 -4.70
CA ARG A 293 -11.94 9.57 -5.84
C ARG A 293 -12.36 8.76 -7.07
N ARG A 294 -13.28 9.33 -7.85
CA ARG A 294 -13.69 8.76 -9.13
C ARG A 294 -12.76 9.26 -10.23
N ARG A 295 -12.12 8.34 -10.94
CA ARG A 295 -11.34 8.63 -12.15
C ARG A 295 -12.09 8.08 -13.34
N LEU A 296 -12.32 8.93 -14.33
CA LEU A 296 -13.03 8.59 -15.56
C LEU A 296 -12.04 8.63 -16.70
N LEU A 297 -11.92 7.51 -17.43
CA LEU A 297 -11.10 7.41 -18.63
C LEU A 297 -12.02 7.24 -19.84
N GLU A 298 -11.88 8.11 -20.82
CA GLU A 298 -12.64 8.07 -22.07
C GLU A 298 -11.74 7.55 -23.19
N LEU A 299 -12.34 6.82 -24.12
CA LEU A 299 -11.66 6.44 -25.35
C LEU A 299 -11.35 7.71 -26.15
N PRO A 300 -10.10 7.88 -26.65
CA PRO A 300 -9.79 8.99 -27.52
C PRO A 300 -10.72 8.94 -28.74
N ALA A 301 -11.37 10.05 -29.06
CA ALA A 301 -12.22 10.16 -30.23
C ALA A 301 -11.39 9.70 -31.45
N SER A 302 -11.79 8.59 -32.06
CA SER A 302 -11.10 8.05 -33.24
C SER A 302 -11.05 9.17 -34.28
N GLY A 303 -9.84 9.68 -34.56
CA GLY A 303 -9.63 10.80 -35.46
C GLY A 303 -10.40 10.60 -36.76
N GLN A 304 -11.26 11.57 -37.09
CA GLN A 304 -11.84 11.72 -38.42
C GLN A 304 -10.76 12.16 -39.41
#